data_AF-A0A975H9Q1-F1
#
_entry.id   AF-A0A975H9Q1-F1
#
_cell.length_a   1.000
_cell.length_b   1.000
_cell.length_c   1.000
_cell.angle_alpha   90.00
_cell.angle_beta   90.00
_cell.angle_gamma   90.00
#
_symmetry.space_group_name_H-M   'P 1'
#
loop_
_entity.id
_entity.type
_entity.pdbx_description
1 polymer ?
#
loop_
_entity_poly.entity_id
_entity_poly.type
_entity_poly.pdbx_seq_one_letter_code
_entity_poly.pdbx_strand_id
1 'polypeptide(L)'
;MFKKLTALFLCLLLLMPLCASADDLSLGDVNNFLNTTAKVGPGSKANQIAVIPFSHIDGPKDEDLFYAFVPFKYVARNYIKYQVTFISCTCRSADVNVWSTAYVELTLPSSGKIGDSAIRTLSFDADSTGHYLGGFWGDSNPPPTAPNANYDLVKAEMIPYYIGKTYDQLKDKSTIDDFTDYAEGEGRAAMTVDAVTGATVSSNNILRIVQALYAYHATDEFFDGDAESAELRKVFEAKKEVAAAAATAASAQEEAELPPPVDTTKTYQANKDDPTETVCEPGNFGPTCSAINSENLKQYLGRTDVMYIDLRDYTDYAKKHIRNFECIPYFALIFNAEAANDPALPQLYGGSPDDPIPVYAESDEILEALFPKGKTIFLMCQSGGRVNNMMKLLNARGWDMSKIYNIGGMAHYAGAEYRSIVTDTPEIAVTATYSFDGLTRIAPAP
;
A
#
# COMPACT_ATOMS: atom_id res chain seq x y z
N MET A 1 48.61 15.64 44.91
CA MET A 1 48.36 15.80 43.45
C MET A 1 47.76 14.56 42.79
N PHE A 2 48.14 13.34 43.17
CA PHE A 2 47.67 12.12 42.49
C PHE A 2 46.16 11.79 42.60
N LYS A 3 45.46 12.16 43.68
CA LYS A 3 44.02 11.85 43.85
C LYS A 3 43.06 12.74 43.06
N LYS A 4 43.47 13.94 42.63
CA LYS A 4 42.63 14.84 41.81
C LYS A 4 42.74 14.54 40.31
N LEU A 5 43.81 13.85 39.88
CA LEU A 5 44.01 13.47 38.49
C LEU A 5 43.20 12.21 38.12
N THR A 6 42.95 11.30 39.07
CA THR A 6 42.18 10.07 38.83
C THR A 6 40.68 10.33 38.65
N ALA A 7 40.13 11.33 39.37
CA ALA A 7 38.72 11.70 39.23
C ALA A 7 38.43 12.41 37.89
N LEU A 8 39.41 13.16 37.35
CA LEU A 8 39.25 13.84 36.06
C LEU A 8 39.33 12.85 34.88
N PHE A 9 40.12 11.78 35.00
CA PHE A 9 40.18 10.73 33.98
C PHE A 9 38.94 9.83 33.96
N LEU A 10 38.30 9.63 35.13
CA LEU A 10 37.06 8.83 35.23
C LEU A 10 35.82 9.60 34.71
N CYS A 11 35.79 10.93 34.85
CA CYS A 11 34.74 11.77 34.24
C CYS A 11 34.90 11.92 32.72
N LEU A 12 36.11 11.81 32.17
CA LEU A 12 36.33 11.89 30.72
C LEU A 12 35.95 10.58 29.99
N LEU A 13 35.90 9.45 30.70
CA LEU A 13 35.40 8.16 30.18
C LEU A 13 33.86 8.05 30.24
N LEU A 14 33.18 8.93 30.98
CA LEU A 14 31.71 9.02 31.07
C LEU A 14 31.10 10.03 30.07
N LEU A 15 31.94 10.68 29.26
CA LEU A 15 31.56 11.67 28.24
C LEU A 15 31.86 11.18 26.81
N MET A 16 32.18 9.90 26.62
CA MET A 16 31.97 9.30 25.31
C MET A 16 30.45 9.22 25.14
N PRO A 17 29.86 9.87 24.12
CA PRO A 17 28.56 9.42 23.68
C PRO A 17 28.77 7.94 23.34
N LEU A 18 28.05 7.05 24.00
CA LEU A 18 27.63 5.84 23.29
C LEU A 18 26.77 6.36 22.13
N CYS A 19 27.41 6.83 21.07
CA CYS A 19 26.95 6.55 19.73
C CYS A 19 27.09 5.04 19.62
N ALA A 20 26.13 4.31 20.20
CA ALA A 20 25.65 3.14 19.50
C ALA A 20 25.26 3.70 18.13
N SER A 21 26.09 3.44 17.12
CA SER A 21 25.53 3.31 15.79
C SER A 21 24.31 2.42 15.98
N ALA A 22 23.14 2.89 15.57
CA ALA A 22 22.07 1.95 15.28
C ALA A 22 22.67 1.06 14.19
N ASP A 23 23.23 -0.08 14.57
CA ASP A 23 23.71 -1.05 13.60
C ASP A 23 22.49 -1.40 12.74
N ASP A 24 22.62 -1.20 11.44
CA ASP A 24 21.53 -1.38 10.48
C ASP A 24 20.89 -2.77 10.67
N LEU A 25 19.61 -2.79 10.99
CA LEU A 25 18.87 -4.04 11.21
C LEU A 25 18.75 -4.80 9.88
N SER A 26 19.45 -5.92 9.73
CA SER A 26 19.34 -6.75 8.53
C SER A 26 18.12 -7.66 8.58
N LEU A 27 17.68 -8.17 7.41
CA LEU A 27 16.65 -9.21 7.36
C LEU A 27 17.10 -10.50 8.08
N GLY A 28 18.42 -10.76 8.12
CA GLY A 28 18.99 -11.84 8.91
C GLY A 28 18.75 -11.62 10.40
N ASP A 29 18.92 -10.40 10.88
CA ASP A 29 18.67 -10.03 12.28
C ASP A 29 17.20 -10.15 12.65
N VAL A 30 16.29 -9.72 11.77
CA VAL A 30 14.84 -9.89 11.98
C VAL A 30 14.47 -11.37 12.07
N ASN A 31 14.93 -12.19 11.14
CA ASN A 31 14.65 -13.63 11.13
C ASN A 31 15.25 -14.32 12.35
N ASN A 32 16.48 -13.96 12.73
CA ASN A 32 17.12 -14.47 13.94
C ASN A 32 16.35 -14.06 15.19
N PHE A 33 15.97 -12.79 15.30
CA PHE A 33 15.16 -12.27 16.40
C PHE A 33 13.86 -13.06 16.52
N LEU A 34 13.08 -13.21 15.44
CA LEU A 34 11.84 -13.98 15.47
C LEU A 34 12.08 -15.42 15.96
N ASN A 35 13.09 -16.11 15.43
CA ASN A 35 13.30 -17.53 15.76
C ASN A 35 14.01 -17.80 17.09
N THR A 36 14.65 -16.80 17.68
CA THR A 36 15.34 -16.93 18.98
C THR A 36 14.57 -16.27 20.12
N THR A 37 13.58 -15.44 19.80
CA THR A 37 12.69 -14.82 20.79
C THR A 37 11.32 -15.53 20.83
N ALA A 38 10.55 -15.27 21.87
CA ALA A 38 9.13 -15.66 21.97
C ALA A 38 8.73 -17.15 21.76
N LYS A 39 9.62 -18.14 21.89
CA LYS A 39 9.34 -19.57 21.63
C LYS A 39 8.72 -19.82 20.24
N VAL A 40 9.17 -19.07 19.23
CA VAL A 40 8.73 -19.18 17.83
C VAL A 40 9.88 -19.51 16.87
N GLY A 41 10.54 -20.65 17.10
CA GLY A 41 11.62 -21.17 16.26
C GLY A 41 11.77 -22.70 16.29
N PRO A 42 12.77 -23.26 15.58
CA PRO A 42 13.02 -24.69 15.54
C PRO A 42 13.11 -25.32 16.94
N GLY A 43 12.38 -26.40 17.18
CA GLY A 43 12.37 -27.10 18.47
C GLY A 43 11.60 -26.39 19.60
N SER A 44 10.92 -25.28 19.29
CA SER A 44 10.07 -24.55 20.24
C SER A 44 8.60 -24.97 20.16
N LYS A 45 7.69 -24.16 20.71
CA LYS A 45 6.23 -24.42 20.66
C LYS A 45 5.60 -24.07 19.32
N ALA A 46 6.20 -23.13 18.58
CA ALA A 46 5.74 -22.78 17.25
C ALA A 46 6.78 -23.14 16.19
N ASN A 47 6.35 -23.12 14.93
CA ASN A 47 7.22 -23.41 13.80
C ASN A 47 8.21 -22.27 13.53
N GLN A 48 9.23 -22.58 12.73
CA GLN A 48 10.13 -21.57 12.20
C GLN A 48 9.33 -20.51 11.42
N ILE A 49 9.63 -19.25 11.69
CA ILE A 49 9.08 -18.10 10.96
C ILE A 49 10.17 -17.57 10.03
N ALA A 50 9.80 -17.10 8.84
CA ALA A 50 10.74 -16.38 7.98
C ALA A 50 10.10 -15.15 7.35
N VAL A 51 10.93 -14.15 7.06
CA VAL A 51 10.63 -13.04 6.17
C VAL A 51 11.46 -13.23 4.91
N ILE A 52 10.81 -13.25 3.75
CA ILE A 52 11.42 -13.55 2.46
C ILE A 52 11.21 -12.39 1.48
N PRO A 53 12.24 -11.93 0.75
CA PRO A 53 12.07 -10.93 -0.29
C PRO A 53 11.41 -11.54 -1.55
N PHE A 54 10.53 -10.79 -2.20
CA PHE A 54 9.99 -11.12 -3.51
C PHE A 54 9.84 -9.87 -4.39
N SER A 55 9.90 -10.04 -5.70
CA SER A 55 9.66 -8.95 -6.65
C SER A 55 8.15 -8.83 -6.87
N HIS A 56 7.53 -7.77 -6.35
CA HIS A 56 6.12 -7.46 -6.55
C HIS A 56 5.93 -6.69 -7.87
N ILE A 57 4.88 -7.02 -8.62
CA ILE A 57 4.50 -6.31 -9.85
C ILE A 57 3.23 -5.49 -9.61
N ASP A 58 3.23 -4.22 -9.98
CA ASP A 58 2.05 -3.35 -9.91
C ASP A 58 1.25 -3.30 -11.23
N GLY A 59 0.21 -2.44 -11.28
CA GLY A 59 -0.71 -2.31 -12.43
C GLY A 59 0.00 -1.97 -13.74
N PRO A 60 0.86 -0.94 -13.75
CA PRO A 60 1.74 -0.59 -14.86
C PRO A 60 2.83 -1.62 -15.23
N LYS A 61 2.94 -2.72 -14.48
CA LYS A 61 3.99 -3.73 -14.58
C LYS A 61 5.39 -3.25 -14.13
N ASP A 62 5.45 -2.24 -13.28
CA ASP A 62 6.70 -1.87 -12.61
C ASP A 62 7.00 -2.88 -11.48
N GLU A 63 8.28 -3.17 -11.26
CA GLU A 63 8.73 -4.11 -10.23
C GLU A 63 9.26 -3.37 -9.00
N ASP A 64 8.68 -3.68 -7.83
CA ASP A 64 9.14 -3.23 -6.52
C ASP A 64 9.63 -4.41 -5.68
N LEU A 65 10.63 -4.19 -4.83
CA LEU A 65 11.08 -5.21 -3.88
C LEU A 65 10.20 -5.17 -2.63
N PHE A 66 9.46 -6.25 -2.38
CA PHE A 66 8.59 -6.43 -1.21
C PHE A 66 9.06 -7.58 -0.33
N TYR A 67 8.49 -7.67 0.87
CA TYR A 67 8.66 -8.80 1.77
C TYR A 67 7.37 -9.57 1.93
N ALA A 68 7.50 -10.90 1.98
CA ALA A 68 6.47 -11.81 2.41
C ALA A 68 6.87 -12.48 3.73
N PHE A 69 5.87 -12.87 4.51
CA PHE A 69 6.04 -13.54 5.79
C PHE A 69 5.66 -15.01 5.65
N VAL A 70 6.51 -15.89 6.11
CA VAL A 70 6.28 -17.34 6.20
C VAL A 70 6.05 -17.68 7.67
N PRO A 71 4.83 -17.52 8.21
CA PRO A 71 4.55 -17.78 9.62
C PRO A 71 4.51 -19.27 9.99
N PHE A 72 4.48 -20.15 8.98
CA PHE A 72 4.41 -21.59 9.16
C PHE A 72 5.32 -22.30 8.16
N LYS A 73 6.24 -23.12 8.68
CA LYS A 73 7.02 -24.11 7.93
C LYS A 73 6.95 -25.44 8.66
N TYR A 74 6.56 -26.52 7.97
CA TYR A 74 6.61 -27.88 8.52
C TYR A 74 7.20 -28.86 7.51
N VAL A 75 8.31 -29.49 7.88
CA VAL A 75 8.99 -30.49 7.05
C VAL A 75 8.31 -31.84 7.24
N ALA A 76 7.63 -32.32 6.20
CA ALA A 76 7.10 -33.67 6.14
C ALA A 76 8.13 -34.60 5.46
N ARG A 77 7.76 -35.89 5.28
CA ARG A 77 8.70 -36.91 4.77
C ARG A 77 9.26 -36.59 3.38
N ASN A 78 8.42 -36.11 2.47
CA ASN A 78 8.75 -35.93 1.05
C ASN A 78 8.20 -34.62 0.48
N TYR A 79 7.88 -33.66 1.34
CA TYR A 79 7.42 -32.32 1.00
C TYR A 79 7.52 -31.41 2.23
N ILE A 80 7.48 -30.10 2.02
CA ILE A 80 7.41 -29.10 3.08
C ILE A 80 6.11 -28.31 2.92
N LYS A 81 5.42 -28.07 4.04
CA LYS A 81 4.21 -27.25 4.13
C LYS A 81 4.59 -25.83 4.53
N TYR A 82 3.94 -24.86 3.90
CA TYR A 82 4.12 -23.44 4.13
C TYR A 82 2.78 -22.73 4.28
N GLN A 83 2.73 -21.72 5.15
CA GLN A 83 1.86 -20.57 4.93
C GLN A 83 2.75 -19.40 4.52
N VAL A 84 2.33 -18.63 3.54
CA VAL A 84 3.03 -17.42 3.09
C VAL A 84 2.05 -16.26 2.94
N THR A 85 2.32 -15.16 3.63
CA THR A 85 1.51 -13.95 3.69
C THR A 85 2.22 -12.82 2.92
N PHE A 86 1.53 -12.22 1.95
CA PHE A 86 2.11 -11.24 1.03
C PHE A 86 1.05 -10.24 0.53
N ILE A 87 1.48 -9.04 0.13
CA ILE A 87 0.63 -8.11 -0.61
C ILE A 87 0.44 -8.65 -2.04
N SER A 88 -0.82 -8.89 -2.43
CA SER A 88 -1.13 -9.37 -3.79
C SER A 88 -1.29 -8.25 -4.80
N CYS A 89 -1.70 -7.06 -4.36
CA CYS A 89 -1.99 -5.94 -5.23
C CYS A 89 -1.75 -4.62 -4.48
N THR A 90 -1.07 -3.68 -5.14
CA THR A 90 -0.86 -2.29 -4.69
C THR A 90 -1.57 -1.27 -5.57
N CYS A 91 -2.43 -1.73 -6.49
CA CYS A 91 -3.16 -0.91 -7.45
C CYS A 91 -4.31 -0.10 -6.82
N ARG A 92 -4.53 -0.24 -5.53
CA ARG A 92 -5.60 0.43 -4.78
C ARG A 92 -4.99 1.14 -3.57
N SER A 93 -5.80 1.93 -2.90
CA SER A 93 -5.37 2.60 -1.69
C SER A 93 -5.07 1.62 -0.56
N ALA A 94 -4.13 2.02 0.29
CA ALA A 94 -3.57 1.12 1.30
C ALA A 94 -4.61 0.64 2.33
N ASP A 95 -5.70 1.38 2.53
CA ASP A 95 -6.82 1.03 3.40
C ASP A 95 -7.59 -0.22 2.93
N VAL A 96 -7.47 -0.58 1.65
CA VAL A 96 -8.12 -1.77 1.05
C VAL A 96 -7.13 -2.79 0.47
N ASN A 97 -5.84 -2.61 0.71
CA ASN A 97 -4.77 -3.54 0.30
C ASN A 97 -4.50 -4.57 1.41
N VAL A 98 -5.46 -5.46 1.63
CA VAL A 98 -5.31 -6.54 2.61
C VAL A 98 -4.30 -7.58 2.09
N TRP A 99 -3.48 -8.12 3.00
CA TRP A 99 -2.48 -9.14 2.67
C TRP A 99 -3.16 -10.50 2.43
N SER A 100 -2.78 -11.19 1.35
CA SER A 100 -3.21 -12.56 1.11
C SER A 100 -2.33 -13.54 1.85
N THR A 101 -2.88 -14.67 2.29
CA THR A 101 -2.13 -15.80 2.84
C THR A 101 -2.39 -17.04 2.00
N ALA A 102 -1.34 -17.61 1.41
CA ALA A 102 -1.41 -18.86 0.67
C ALA A 102 -0.89 -20.02 1.54
N TYR A 103 -1.62 -21.14 1.53
CA TYR A 103 -1.12 -22.43 1.95
C TYR A 103 -0.45 -23.12 0.76
N VAL A 104 0.80 -23.52 0.91
CA VAL A 104 1.60 -24.12 -0.17
C VAL A 104 2.31 -25.38 0.32
N GLU A 105 2.31 -26.43 -0.51
CA GLU A 105 3.13 -27.61 -0.29
C GLU A 105 4.09 -27.79 -1.46
N LEU A 106 5.40 -27.84 -1.19
CA LEU A 106 6.44 -28.07 -2.19
C LEU A 106 7.14 -29.40 -1.91
N THR A 107 7.36 -30.21 -2.94
CA THR A 107 7.92 -31.56 -2.79
C THR A 107 9.40 -31.56 -2.46
N LEU A 108 9.87 -32.59 -1.77
CA LEU A 108 11.28 -32.97 -1.66
C LEU A 108 11.52 -34.13 -2.64
N PRO A 109 11.93 -33.85 -3.90
CA PRO A 109 12.00 -34.86 -4.95
C PRO A 109 13.15 -35.84 -4.70
N SER A 110 13.00 -37.11 -5.08
CA SER A 110 14.04 -38.12 -4.89
C SER A 110 15.36 -37.83 -5.60
N SER A 111 15.36 -36.92 -6.57
CA SER A 111 16.57 -36.44 -7.24
C SER A 111 17.45 -35.54 -6.36
N GLY A 112 16.89 -34.97 -5.28
CA GLY A 112 17.58 -33.98 -4.45
C GLY A 112 17.79 -32.62 -5.10
N LYS A 113 17.18 -32.35 -6.27
CA LYS A 113 17.36 -31.12 -7.05
C LYS A 113 16.17 -30.18 -6.90
N ILE A 114 16.41 -28.87 -6.77
CA ILE A 114 15.32 -27.89 -6.67
C ILE A 114 14.50 -27.80 -7.96
N GLY A 115 15.14 -27.93 -9.13
CA GLY A 115 14.47 -27.94 -10.44
C GLY A 115 13.33 -28.95 -10.57
N ASP A 116 13.42 -30.07 -9.85
CA ASP A 116 12.41 -31.14 -9.83
C ASP A 116 11.36 -30.96 -8.71
N SER A 117 11.53 -29.98 -7.81
CA SER A 117 10.56 -29.69 -6.77
C SER A 117 9.28 -29.15 -7.42
N ALA A 118 8.14 -29.75 -7.09
CA ALA A 118 6.83 -29.44 -7.64
C ALA A 118 5.85 -28.91 -6.58
N ILE A 119 4.88 -28.15 -7.04
CA ILE A 119 3.75 -27.68 -6.22
C ILE A 119 2.77 -28.83 -6.03
N ARG A 120 2.65 -29.35 -4.81
CA ARG A 120 1.65 -30.37 -4.46
C ARG A 120 0.31 -29.76 -4.12
N THR A 121 0.31 -28.60 -3.47
CA THR A 121 -0.90 -27.87 -3.08
C THR A 121 -0.60 -26.39 -3.11
N LEU A 122 -1.55 -25.61 -3.62
CA LEU A 122 -1.61 -24.16 -3.52
C LEU A 122 -3.07 -23.82 -3.22
N SER A 123 -3.33 -23.04 -2.18
CA SER A 123 -4.69 -22.71 -1.74
C SER A 123 -4.71 -21.40 -0.96
N PHE A 124 -5.78 -20.62 -1.12
CA PHE A 124 -6.08 -19.48 -0.24
C PHE A 124 -7.26 -19.79 0.70
N ASP A 125 -7.67 -21.07 0.77
CA ASP A 125 -8.76 -21.56 1.61
C ASP A 125 -8.23 -22.64 2.56
N ALA A 126 -8.70 -23.88 2.42
CA ALA A 126 -8.30 -24.99 3.25
C ALA A 126 -6.91 -25.53 2.90
N ASP A 127 -6.29 -26.17 3.87
CA ASP A 127 -5.08 -26.97 3.69
C ASP A 127 -5.35 -28.23 2.83
N SER A 128 -4.29 -28.99 2.52
CA SER A 128 -4.40 -30.20 1.68
C SER A 128 -5.27 -31.31 2.27
N THR A 129 -5.65 -31.22 3.54
CA THR A 129 -6.53 -32.19 4.20
C THR A 129 -8.01 -31.77 4.14
N GLY A 130 -8.30 -30.52 3.80
CA GLY A 130 -9.64 -29.95 3.84
C GLY A 130 -10.17 -29.67 5.25
N HIS A 131 -9.39 -29.91 6.30
CA HIS A 131 -9.84 -29.76 7.69
C HIS A 131 -9.54 -28.38 8.29
N TYR A 132 -8.45 -27.74 7.87
CA TYR A 132 -8.02 -26.46 8.43
C TYR A 132 -8.08 -25.36 7.39
N LEU A 133 -8.54 -24.17 7.77
CA LEU A 133 -8.36 -22.97 6.95
C LEU A 133 -6.87 -22.59 6.98
N GLY A 134 -6.19 -22.82 5.87
CA GLY A 134 -4.75 -22.62 5.70
C GLY A 134 -4.38 -21.31 5.02
N GLY A 135 -5.33 -20.64 4.37
CA GLY A 135 -5.10 -19.40 3.65
C GLY A 135 -6.21 -18.36 3.82
N PHE A 136 -6.02 -17.24 3.14
CA PHE A 136 -6.95 -16.13 3.05
C PHE A 136 -6.70 -15.35 1.75
N TRP A 137 -7.76 -15.10 0.97
CA TRP A 137 -7.71 -14.23 -0.21
C TRP A 137 -7.85 -12.76 0.20
N GLY A 138 -6.76 -11.99 0.08
CA GLY A 138 -6.72 -10.58 0.50
C GLY A 138 -6.97 -9.56 -0.61
N ASP A 139 -7.05 -9.99 -1.87
CA ASP A 139 -7.37 -9.08 -2.98
C ASP A 139 -8.89 -8.85 -3.12
N SER A 140 -9.26 -7.83 -3.89
CA SER A 140 -10.66 -7.55 -4.23
C SER A 140 -11.34 -8.77 -4.83
N ASN A 141 -12.59 -8.96 -4.43
CA ASN A 141 -13.39 -10.08 -4.88
C ASN A 141 -14.85 -9.62 -5.10
N PRO A 142 -15.24 -9.20 -6.33
CA PRO A 142 -14.43 -9.15 -7.54
C PRO A 142 -13.54 -7.88 -7.65
N PRO A 143 -12.51 -7.87 -8.52
CA PRO A 143 -11.73 -6.68 -8.80
C PRO A 143 -12.57 -5.60 -9.51
N PRO A 144 -12.33 -4.31 -9.23
CA PRO A 144 -13.14 -3.21 -9.80
C PRO A 144 -13.15 -3.15 -11.34
N THR A 145 -12.04 -3.55 -11.97
CA THR A 145 -11.83 -3.53 -13.43
C THR A 145 -12.45 -4.72 -14.15
N ALA A 146 -12.70 -5.81 -13.42
CA ALA A 146 -13.12 -7.08 -14.00
C ALA A 146 -14.08 -7.79 -13.03
N PRO A 147 -15.36 -7.37 -12.98
CA PRO A 147 -16.37 -7.90 -12.06
C PRO A 147 -16.56 -9.42 -12.13
N ASN A 148 -16.18 -10.04 -13.26
CA ASN A 148 -16.28 -11.48 -13.51
C ASN A 148 -15.02 -12.25 -13.10
N ALA A 149 -13.90 -11.56 -12.81
CA ALA A 149 -12.62 -12.17 -12.45
C ALA A 149 -12.45 -12.23 -10.93
N ASN A 150 -13.39 -12.90 -10.29
CA ASN A 150 -13.48 -13.02 -8.85
C ASN A 150 -12.52 -14.12 -8.32
N TYR A 151 -12.43 -14.28 -6.99
CA TYR A 151 -11.60 -15.32 -6.40
C TYR A 151 -12.02 -16.73 -6.84
N ASP A 152 -13.31 -16.98 -7.05
CA ASP A 152 -13.80 -18.28 -7.51
C ASP A 152 -13.22 -18.65 -8.88
N LEU A 153 -13.04 -17.68 -9.78
CA LEU A 153 -12.40 -17.89 -11.08
C LEU A 153 -10.90 -18.21 -10.92
N VAL A 154 -10.19 -17.42 -10.10
CA VAL A 154 -8.77 -17.70 -9.77
C VAL A 154 -8.61 -19.11 -9.19
N LYS A 155 -9.49 -19.48 -8.27
CA LYS A 155 -9.51 -20.78 -7.60
C LYS A 155 -9.85 -21.92 -8.54
N ALA A 156 -10.77 -21.72 -9.48
CA ALA A 156 -11.22 -22.77 -10.40
C ALA A 156 -10.27 -22.97 -11.59
N GLU A 157 -9.66 -21.89 -12.08
CA GLU A 157 -8.94 -21.92 -13.37
C GLU A 157 -7.42 -21.78 -13.21
N MET A 158 -6.95 -20.86 -12.35
CA MET A 158 -5.52 -20.58 -12.21
C MET A 158 -4.84 -21.45 -11.14
N ILE A 159 -5.38 -21.56 -9.93
CA ILE A 159 -4.75 -22.35 -8.86
C ILE A 159 -4.45 -23.80 -9.31
N PRO A 160 -5.38 -24.52 -9.98
CA PRO A 160 -5.11 -25.86 -10.47
C PRO A 160 -3.99 -25.91 -11.51
N TYR A 161 -3.70 -24.82 -12.24
CA TYR A 161 -2.61 -24.79 -13.25
C TYR A 161 -1.24 -24.98 -12.62
N TYR A 162 -1.06 -24.42 -11.41
CA TYR A 162 0.19 -24.50 -10.69
C TYR A 162 0.46 -25.89 -10.12
N ILE A 163 -0.58 -26.68 -9.86
CA ILE A 163 -0.41 -28.00 -9.24
C ILE A 163 0.38 -28.93 -10.17
N GLY A 164 1.46 -29.50 -9.67
CA GLY A 164 2.38 -30.35 -10.41
C GLY A 164 3.48 -29.60 -11.16
N LYS A 165 3.40 -28.26 -11.30
CA LYS A 165 4.45 -27.46 -11.95
C LYS A 165 5.71 -27.44 -11.09
N THR A 166 6.86 -27.65 -11.73
CA THR A 166 8.16 -27.65 -11.06
C THR A 166 8.82 -26.28 -11.05
N TYR A 167 9.85 -26.10 -10.21
CA TYR A 167 10.68 -24.89 -10.24
C TYR A 167 11.23 -24.59 -11.65
N ASP A 168 11.75 -25.61 -12.35
CA ASP A 168 12.28 -25.45 -13.71
C ASP A 168 11.26 -24.92 -14.71
N GLN A 169 9.99 -25.26 -14.53
CA GLN A 169 8.92 -24.80 -15.42
C GLN A 169 8.50 -23.36 -15.13
N LEU A 170 8.77 -22.85 -13.93
CA LEU A 170 8.29 -21.56 -13.45
C LEU A 170 9.37 -20.48 -13.37
N LYS A 171 10.65 -20.84 -13.19
CA LYS A 171 11.73 -19.90 -12.84
C LYS A 171 11.98 -18.79 -13.86
N ASP A 172 11.75 -19.06 -15.14
CA ASP A 172 11.98 -18.11 -16.24
C ASP A 172 10.73 -17.31 -16.62
N LYS A 173 9.65 -17.42 -15.84
CA LYS A 173 8.38 -16.72 -16.09
C LYS A 173 8.36 -15.41 -15.31
N SER A 174 8.12 -14.30 -16.00
CA SER A 174 7.99 -12.97 -15.40
C SER A 174 6.54 -12.69 -15.02
N THR A 175 5.63 -13.04 -15.91
CA THR A 175 4.20 -12.83 -15.74
C THR A 175 3.46 -14.09 -16.17
N ILE A 176 2.21 -14.17 -15.74
CA ILE A 176 1.27 -15.19 -16.21
C ILE A 176 1.07 -15.18 -17.74
N ASP A 177 1.34 -14.06 -18.41
CA ASP A 177 1.28 -13.96 -19.88
C ASP A 177 2.39 -14.81 -20.55
N ASP A 178 3.42 -15.21 -19.81
CA ASP A 178 4.51 -16.05 -20.32
C ASP A 178 4.15 -17.56 -20.37
N PHE A 179 2.96 -17.94 -19.91
CA PHE A 179 2.45 -19.31 -19.99
C PHE A 179 1.75 -19.56 -21.33
N THR A 180 2.47 -20.15 -22.27
CA THR A 180 1.93 -20.50 -23.60
C THR A 180 1.10 -21.78 -23.62
N ASP A 181 1.21 -22.62 -22.59
CA ASP A 181 0.59 -23.93 -22.45
C ASP A 181 -0.64 -23.92 -21.52
N TYR A 182 -1.10 -22.76 -21.06
CA TYR A 182 -2.19 -22.66 -20.08
C TYR A 182 -3.49 -23.36 -20.53
N ALA A 183 -3.81 -23.24 -21.82
CA ALA A 183 -4.99 -23.87 -22.42
C ALA A 183 -4.80 -25.36 -22.75
N GLU A 184 -3.61 -25.91 -22.56
CA GLU A 184 -3.28 -27.29 -22.91
C GLU A 184 -3.60 -28.25 -21.74
N GLY A 185 -4.44 -29.26 -22.00
CA GLY A 185 -4.73 -30.34 -21.04
C GLY A 185 -5.86 -30.04 -20.04
N GLU A 186 -6.15 -31.04 -19.19
CA GLU A 186 -7.06 -30.95 -18.02
C GLU A 186 -8.45 -30.33 -18.25
N GLY A 187 -8.99 -30.40 -19.48
CA GLY A 187 -10.29 -29.82 -19.80
C GLY A 187 -10.29 -28.29 -19.96
N ARG A 188 -9.11 -27.65 -20.05
CA ARG A 188 -8.94 -26.19 -20.12
C ARG A 188 -8.92 -25.64 -21.55
N ALA A 189 -9.25 -26.46 -22.54
CA ALA A 189 -9.23 -26.06 -23.96
C ALA A 189 -10.18 -24.89 -24.30
N ALA A 190 -11.14 -24.58 -23.42
CA ALA A 190 -12.04 -23.44 -23.55
C ALA A 190 -11.59 -22.20 -22.72
N MET A 191 -10.52 -22.31 -21.93
CA MET A 191 -10.00 -21.23 -21.09
C MET A 191 -8.87 -20.51 -21.83
N THR A 192 -8.85 -19.19 -21.77
CA THR A 192 -7.74 -18.36 -22.27
C THR A 192 -6.99 -17.76 -21.10
N VAL A 193 -5.70 -17.50 -21.29
CA VAL A 193 -4.85 -16.77 -20.33
C VAL A 193 -5.58 -15.47 -19.90
N ASP A 194 -6.08 -14.69 -20.87
CA ASP A 194 -6.85 -13.46 -20.65
C ASP A 194 -8.01 -13.53 -19.64
N ALA A 195 -8.64 -14.69 -19.42
CA ALA A 195 -9.78 -14.83 -18.51
C ALA A 195 -9.41 -14.55 -17.03
N VAL A 196 -8.16 -14.85 -16.64
CA VAL A 196 -7.66 -14.68 -15.26
C VAL A 196 -6.47 -13.72 -15.19
N THR A 197 -5.78 -13.48 -16.31
CA THR A 197 -4.54 -12.69 -16.35
C THR A 197 -4.73 -11.21 -16.62
N GLY A 198 -5.73 -10.83 -17.43
CA GLY A 198 -6.00 -9.43 -17.76
C GLY A 198 -6.75 -8.66 -16.68
N ALA A 199 -7.15 -9.33 -15.60
CA ALA A 199 -8.13 -8.81 -14.64
C ALA A 199 -7.54 -8.35 -13.30
N THR A 200 -6.42 -8.93 -12.85
CA THR A 200 -5.79 -8.57 -11.58
C THR A 200 -4.28 -8.83 -11.61
N VAL A 201 -3.51 -7.87 -11.07
CA VAL A 201 -2.06 -8.04 -10.83
C VAL A 201 -1.78 -9.15 -9.81
N SER A 202 -2.77 -9.55 -9.02
CA SER A 202 -2.64 -10.63 -8.04
C SER A 202 -2.22 -11.95 -8.68
N SER A 203 -2.68 -12.23 -9.91
CA SER A 203 -2.27 -13.42 -10.65
C SER A 203 -0.76 -13.44 -10.94
N ASN A 204 -0.16 -12.28 -11.24
CA ASN A 204 1.29 -12.14 -11.38
C ASN A 204 1.99 -12.29 -10.03
N ASN A 205 1.47 -11.67 -8.98
CA ASN A 205 2.10 -11.74 -7.67
C ASN A 205 2.00 -13.15 -7.03
N ILE A 206 1.03 -13.99 -7.43
CA ILE A 206 0.99 -15.42 -7.09
C ILE A 206 2.19 -16.17 -7.70
N LEU A 207 2.51 -15.92 -8.98
CA LEU A 207 3.72 -16.47 -9.59
C LEU A 207 4.97 -16.02 -8.83
N ARG A 208 5.09 -14.71 -8.57
CA ARG A 208 6.26 -14.14 -7.90
C ARG A 208 6.46 -14.66 -6.48
N ILE A 209 5.37 -14.84 -5.71
CA ILE A 209 5.50 -15.40 -4.37
C ILE A 209 5.84 -16.89 -4.39
N VAL A 210 5.31 -17.65 -5.34
CA VAL A 210 5.66 -19.07 -5.52
C VAL A 210 7.14 -19.22 -5.88
N GLN A 211 7.67 -18.39 -6.78
CA GLN A 211 9.10 -18.37 -7.11
C GLN A 211 9.98 -18.00 -5.90
N ALA A 212 9.59 -16.98 -5.14
CA ALA A 212 10.28 -16.60 -3.91
C ALA A 212 10.23 -17.74 -2.86
N LEU A 213 9.11 -18.45 -2.78
CA LEU A 213 8.97 -19.59 -1.89
C LEU A 213 9.82 -20.78 -2.35
N TYR A 214 10.01 -21.02 -3.65
CA TYR A 214 10.98 -21.98 -4.15
C TYR A 214 12.43 -21.61 -3.78
N ALA A 215 12.79 -20.33 -3.89
CA ALA A 215 14.11 -19.87 -3.46
C ALA A 215 14.31 -20.09 -1.95
N TYR A 216 13.28 -19.83 -1.13
CA TYR A 216 13.29 -20.15 0.29
C TYR A 216 13.32 -21.66 0.56
N HIS A 217 12.59 -22.46 -0.22
CA HIS A 217 12.56 -23.93 -0.13
C HIS A 217 13.94 -24.54 -0.43
N ALA A 218 14.67 -23.97 -1.40
CA ALA A 218 16.05 -24.35 -1.71
C ALA A 218 17.04 -24.12 -0.56
N THR A 219 16.68 -23.33 0.46
CA THR A 219 17.50 -23.16 1.68
C THR A 219 17.44 -24.36 2.63
N ASP A 220 16.52 -25.30 2.41
CA ASP A 220 16.42 -26.51 3.22
C ASP A 220 17.61 -27.44 3.02
N GLU A 221 18.05 -28.11 4.09
CA GLU A 221 19.23 -29.00 4.09
C GLU A 221 19.09 -30.16 3.10
N PHE A 222 17.85 -30.54 2.76
CA PHE A 222 17.57 -31.54 1.74
C PHE A 222 18.25 -31.23 0.38
N PHE A 223 18.43 -29.95 0.05
CA PHE A 223 18.98 -29.49 -1.22
C PHE A 223 20.46 -29.11 -1.18
N ASP A 224 21.19 -29.40 -0.09
CA ASP A 224 22.60 -29.01 0.06
C ASP A 224 23.54 -29.59 -1.02
N GLY A 225 23.14 -30.70 -1.65
CA GLY A 225 23.88 -31.33 -2.74
C GLY A 225 23.63 -30.74 -4.13
N ASP A 226 22.71 -29.78 -4.26
CA ASP A 226 22.29 -29.22 -5.54
C ASP A 226 22.92 -27.86 -5.84
N ALA A 227 23.58 -27.76 -7.00
CA ALA A 227 24.29 -26.55 -7.41
C ALA A 227 23.32 -25.39 -7.70
N GLU A 228 22.15 -25.68 -8.25
CA GLU A 228 21.12 -24.67 -8.52
C GLU A 228 20.58 -24.08 -7.22
N SER A 229 20.33 -24.93 -6.22
CA SER A 229 19.98 -24.49 -4.87
C SER A 229 21.03 -23.59 -4.23
N ALA A 230 22.32 -23.89 -4.42
CA ALA A 230 23.41 -23.04 -3.94
C ALA A 230 23.41 -21.65 -4.59
N GLU A 231 23.13 -21.56 -5.89
CA GLU A 231 23.00 -20.27 -6.59
C GLU A 231 21.74 -19.50 -6.14
N LEU A 232 20.61 -20.19 -5.97
CA LEU A 232 19.38 -19.58 -5.44
C LEU A 232 19.57 -18.98 -4.06
N ARG A 233 20.30 -19.67 -3.17
CA ARG A 233 20.65 -19.14 -1.85
C ARG A 233 21.43 -17.84 -1.96
N LYS A 234 22.40 -17.73 -2.87
CA LYS A 234 23.15 -16.48 -3.09
C LYS A 234 22.25 -15.36 -3.58
N VAL A 235 21.38 -15.63 -4.56
CA VAL A 235 20.40 -14.64 -5.06
C VAL A 235 19.46 -14.20 -3.95
N PHE A 236 19.00 -15.14 -3.14
CA PHE A 236 18.12 -14.89 -2.00
C PHE A 236 18.81 -13.98 -0.97
N GLU A 237 20.03 -14.31 -0.55
CA GLU A 237 20.80 -13.46 0.39
C GLU A 237 21.11 -12.09 -0.20
N ALA A 238 21.49 -11.99 -1.48
CA ALA A 238 21.72 -10.70 -2.15
C ALA A 238 20.46 -9.82 -2.15
N LYS A 239 19.28 -10.40 -2.40
CA LYS A 239 18.01 -9.66 -2.28
C LYS A 239 17.73 -9.20 -0.84
N LYS A 240 18.18 -9.94 0.18
CA LYS A 240 18.07 -9.48 1.57
C LYS A 240 18.93 -8.26 1.84
N GLU A 241 20.16 -8.23 1.32
CA GLU A 241 21.09 -7.11 1.50
C GLU A 241 20.60 -5.83 0.83
N VAL A 242 20.10 -5.93 -0.41
CA VAL A 242 19.50 -4.77 -1.13
C VAL A 242 18.31 -4.20 -0.36
N ALA A 243 17.47 -5.08 0.19
CA ALA A 243 16.28 -4.66 0.90
C ALA A 243 16.60 -4.04 2.27
N ALA A 244 17.63 -4.53 2.98
CA ALA A 244 18.12 -3.93 4.22
C ALA A 244 18.66 -2.51 3.99
N ALA A 245 19.45 -2.29 2.93
CA ALA A 245 19.97 -0.97 2.60
C ALA A 245 18.86 0.06 2.27
N ALA A 246 17.78 -0.37 1.63
CA ALA A 246 16.63 0.48 1.34
C ALA A 246 15.84 0.85 2.61
N ALA A 247 15.69 -0.08 3.57
CA ALA A 247 15.01 0.16 4.84
C ALA A 247 15.78 1.14 5.74
N THR A 248 17.11 1.03 5.81
CA THR A 248 17.96 1.96 6.56
C THR A 248 17.79 3.40 6.06
N ALA A 249 17.80 3.60 4.74
CA ALA A 249 17.63 4.93 4.14
C ALA A 249 16.27 5.57 4.46
N ALA A 250 15.20 4.77 4.58
CA ALA A 250 13.87 5.26 4.95
C ALA A 250 13.75 5.56 6.46
N SER A 251 14.36 4.74 7.32
CA SER A 251 14.30 4.90 8.78
C SER A 251 15.18 6.03 9.34
N ALA A 252 16.19 6.46 8.57
CA ALA A 252 17.06 7.58 8.92
C ALA A 252 16.40 8.97 8.70
N GLN A 253 15.21 9.01 8.11
CA GLN A 253 14.49 10.26 7.87
C GLN A 253 13.67 10.61 9.12
N GLU A 254 14.27 11.39 10.02
CA GLU A 254 13.55 12.01 11.14
C GLU A 254 12.36 12.82 10.58
N GLU A 255 11.17 12.65 11.19
CA GLU A 255 9.92 13.21 10.67
C GLU A 255 10.03 14.75 10.61
N ALA A 256 10.19 15.30 9.41
CA ALA A 256 10.45 16.73 9.25
C ALA A 256 9.32 17.58 9.85
N GLU A 257 9.67 18.57 10.68
CA GLU A 257 8.69 19.48 11.28
C GLU A 257 7.82 20.13 10.20
N LEU A 258 6.49 20.13 10.41
CA LEU A 258 5.56 20.68 9.45
C LEU A 258 5.65 22.21 9.42
N PRO A 259 5.85 22.85 8.25
CA PRO A 259 5.77 24.30 8.15
C PRO A 259 4.33 24.78 8.39
N PRO A 260 4.10 26.08 8.64
CA PRO A 260 2.76 26.66 8.57
C PRO A 260 2.09 26.35 7.22
N PRO A 261 0.77 26.12 7.14
CA PRO A 261 0.12 25.74 5.88
C PRO A 261 0.29 26.74 4.74
N VAL A 262 0.36 28.03 5.07
CA VAL A 262 0.56 29.14 4.14
C VAL A 262 2.02 29.60 4.19
N ASP A 263 2.63 29.69 3.02
CA ASP A 263 3.95 30.28 2.82
C ASP A 263 3.80 31.78 2.54
N THR A 264 4.07 32.60 3.56
CA THR A 264 3.95 34.06 3.48
C THR A 264 5.08 34.72 2.68
N THR A 265 6.03 33.95 2.14
CA THR A 265 7.06 34.45 1.22
C THR A 265 6.60 34.41 -0.23
N LYS A 266 5.49 33.72 -0.53
CA LYS A 266 4.92 33.59 -1.88
C LYS A 266 3.94 34.72 -2.18
N THR A 267 3.66 34.89 -3.47
CA THR A 267 2.63 35.79 -4.00
C THR A 267 1.64 35.02 -4.87
N TYR A 268 0.47 35.61 -5.09
CA TYR A 268 -0.54 35.10 -5.99
C TYR A 268 -1.28 36.23 -6.71
N GLN A 269 -1.86 35.91 -7.86
CA GLN A 269 -2.77 36.79 -8.59
C GLN A 269 -4.20 36.53 -8.13
N ALA A 270 -4.84 37.56 -7.56
CA ALA A 270 -6.22 37.44 -7.09
C ALA A 270 -7.23 37.29 -8.23
N ASN A 271 -6.88 37.76 -9.43
CA ASN A 271 -7.69 37.66 -10.63
C ASN A 271 -6.80 37.31 -11.82
N LYS A 272 -7.25 36.38 -12.69
CA LYS A 272 -6.53 36.01 -13.91
C LYS A 272 -6.40 37.17 -14.91
N ASP A 273 -7.30 38.14 -14.82
CA ASP A 273 -7.33 39.32 -15.70
C ASP A 273 -6.58 40.52 -15.11
N ASP A 274 -6.04 40.40 -13.89
CA ASP A 274 -5.25 41.43 -13.22
C ASP A 274 -3.87 40.85 -12.82
N PRO A 275 -2.77 41.27 -13.46
CA PRO A 275 -1.44 40.74 -13.17
C PRO A 275 -0.87 41.20 -11.82
N THR A 276 -1.64 41.92 -11.00
CA THR A 276 -1.20 42.38 -9.68
C THR A 276 -0.95 41.21 -8.74
N GLU A 277 0.31 41.05 -8.36
CA GLU A 277 0.76 40.07 -7.37
C GLU A 277 0.43 40.56 -5.95
N THR A 278 -0.25 39.71 -5.18
CA THR A 278 -0.58 39.93 -3.77
C THR A 278 0.22 38.95 -2.91
N VAL A 279 0.75 39.40 -1.78
CA VAL A 279 1.48 38.53 -0.84
C VAL A 279 0.51 37.55 -0.20
N CYS A 280 0.94 36.30 -0.04
CA CYS A 280 0.17 35.29 0.67
C CYS A 280 0.13 35.55 2.18
N GLU A 281 -1.05 35.49 2.78
CA GLU A 281 -1.31 35.68 4.20
C GLU A 281 -2.12 34.52 4.78
N PRO A 282 -2.07 34.27 6.11
CA PRO A 282 -2.96 33.31 6.76
C PRO A 282 -4.43 33.54 6.38
N GLY A 283 -5.09 32.49 5.88
CA GLY A 283 -6.43 32.58 5.29
C GLY A 283 -6.46 32.50 3.77
N ASN A 284 -5.32 32.63 3.08
CA ASN A 284 -5.21 32.33 1.66
C ASN A 284 -5.04 30.81 1.42
N PHE A 285 -6.15 30.12 1.17
CA PHE A 285 -6.17 28.66 1.00
C PHE A 285 -5.88 28.17 -0.43
N GLY A 286 -5.43 29.07 -1.31
CA GLY A 286 -5.09 28.75 -2.70
C GLY A 286 -3.79 27.96 -2.81
N PRO A 287 -3.66 27.07 -3.81
CA PRO A 287 -2.48 26.20 -3.96
C PRO A 287 -1.17 26.95 -4.23
N THR A 288 -1.25 28.19 -4.73
CA THR A 288 -0.08 29.06 -4.94
C THR A 288 0.53 29.54 -3.63
N CYS A 289 -0.27 29.68 -2.58
CA CYS A 289 0.16 30.12 -1.27
C CYS A 289 0.59 28.96 -0.35
N SER A 290 0.51 27.72 -0.81
CA SER A 290 0.81 26.55 0.00
C SER A 290 2.30 26.40 0.31
N ALA A 291 2.62 26.11 1.58
CA ALA A 291 3.98 25.79 2.00
C ALA A 291 4.43 24.38 1.58
N ILE A 292 3.47 23.44 1.51
CA ILE A 292 3.70 22.09 1.00
C ILE A 292 3.06 21.98 -0.39
N ASN A 293 3.83 21.57 -1.37
CA ASN A 293 3.45 21.50 -2.78
C ASN A 293 4.14 20.31 -3.48
N SER A 294 4.04 20.22 -4.80
CA SER A 294 4.67 19.14 -5.57
C SER A 294 6.20 19.05 -5.41
N GLU A 295 6.87 20.16 -5.12
CA GLU A 295 8.33 20.24 -5.03
C GLU A 295 8.87 19.59 -3.74
N ASN A 296 8.10 19.63 -2.65
CA ASN A 296 8.54 19.17 -1.33
C ASN A 296 7.64 18.12 -0.67
N LEU A 297 6.47 17.77 -1.24
CA LEU A 297 5.50 16.84 -0.64
C LEU A 297 6.14 15.54 -0.14
N LYS A 298 7.07 14.96 -0.90
CA LYS A 298 7.75 13.70 -0.55
C LYS A 298 8.44 13.71 0.81
N GLN A 299 8.83 14.89 1.32
CA GLN A 299 9.46 15.05 2.64
C GLN A 299 8.46 14.84 3.79
N TYR A 300 7.16 14.93 3.50
CA TYR A 300 6.07 14.94 4.48
C TYR A 300 5.05 13.81 4.26
N LEU A 301 5.33 12.87 3.35
CA LEU A 301 4.49 11.68 3.12
C LEU A 301 4.85 10.55 4.10
N GLY A 302 3.87 9.71 4.42
CA GLY A 302 4.06 8.56 5.31
C GLY A 302 4.07 8.91 6.80
N ARG A 303 3.74 10.15 7.14
CA ARG A 303 3.60 10.60 8.52
C ARG A 303 2.40 9.93 9.19
N THR A 304 2.55 9.53 10.44
CA THR A 304 1.48 8.85 11.19
C THR A 304 0.50 9.83 11.85
N ASP A 305 0.87 11.10 11.94
CA ASP A 305 0.09 12.19 12.53
C ASP A 305 -0.70 13.01 11.50
N VAL A 306 -0.58 12.70 10.20
CA VAL A 306 -1.28 13.35 9.09
C VAL A 306 -2.34 12.44 8.50
N MET A 307 -3.53 12.98 8.27
CA MET A 307 -4.56 12.38 7.43
C MET A 307 -4.44 12.91 6.01
N TYR A 308 -4.45 12.03 5.02
CA TYR A 308 -4.27 12.38 3.61
C TYR A 308 -5.60 12.20 2.87
N ILE A 309 -6.16 13.27 2.28
CA ILE A 309 -7.49 13.25 1.67
C ILE A 309 -7.47 13.82 0.25
N ASP A 310 -8.00 13.06 -0.70
CA ASP A 310 -8.27 13.46 -2.07
C ASP A 310 -9.75 13.83 -2.24
N LEU A 311 -9.97 15.08 -2.65
CA LEU A 311 -11.30 15.67 -2.82
C LEU A 311 -11.88 15.49 -4.24
N ARG A 312 -11.21 14.70 -5.09
CA ARG A 312 -11.72 14.37 -6.43
C ARG A 312 -12.89 13.39 -6.36
N ASP A 313 -13.59 13.25 -7.47
CA ASP A 313 -14.59 12.20 -7.61
C ASP A 313 -13.91 10.82 -7.65
N TYR A 314 -14.56 9.82 -7.09
CA TYR A 314 -13.99 8.47 -7.01
C TYR A 314 -13.60 7.91 -8.38
N THR A 315 -14.29 8.28 -9.45
CA THR A 315 -13.95 7.88 -10.83
C THR A 315 -12.57 8.39 -11.27
N ASP A 316 -12.18 9.61 -10.87
CA ASP A 316 -10.84 10.16 -11.19
C ASP A 316 -9.78 9.57 -10.27
N TYR A 317 -10.12 9.41 -8.99
CA TYR A 317 -9.26 8.82 -7.98
C TYR A 317 -8.90 7.36 -8.28
N ALA A 318 -9.89 6.55 -8.67
CA ALA A 318 -9.71 5.13 -8.98
C ALA A 318 -8.83 4.87 -10.21
N LYS A 319 -8.63 5.86 -11.08
CA LYS A 319 -7.71 5.75 -12.22
C LYS A 319 -6.28 6.07 -11.83
N LYS A 320 -6.10 7.10 -11.00
CA LYS A 320 -4.77 7.56 -10.60
C LYS A 320 -4.88 8.42 -9.34
N HIS A 321 -4.09 8.12 -8.30
CA HIS A 321 -4.06 8.87 -7.04
C HIS A 321 -2.70 8.76 -6.37
N ILE A 322 -2.42 9.63 -5.38
CA ILE A 322 -1.24 9.48 -4.52
C ILE A 322 -1.53 8.38 -3.50
N ARG A 323 -0.61 7.43 -3.33
CA ARG A 323 -0.73 6.32 -2.36
C ARG A 323 -1.02 6.89 -0.97
N ASN A 324 -1.85 6.18 -0.19
CA ASN A 324 -2.30 6.53 1.17
C ASN A 324 -3.27 7.72 1.30
N PHE A 325 -3.66 8.38 0.21
CA PHE A 325 -4.76 9.36 0.27
C PHE A 325 -6.11 8.64 0.27
N GLU A 326 -7.03 9.02 1.14
CA GLU A 326 -8.42 8.56 1.14
C GLU A 326 -9.27 9.46 0.25
N CYS A 327 -10.23 8.90 -0.50
CA CYS A 327 -11.09 9.68 -1.38
C CYS A 327 -12.36 10.15 -0.67
N ILE A 328 -12.55 11.46 -0.56
CA ILE A 328 -13.79 12.09 -0.06
C ILE A 328 -14.28 13.08 -1.13
N PRO A 329 -15.17 12.65 -2.04
CA PRO A 329 -15.62 13.46 -3.16
C PRO A 329 -16.32 14.75 -2.77
N TYR A 330 -15.67 15.90 -3.01
CA TYR A 330 -16.17 17.20 -2.59
C TYR A 330 -17.52 17.56 -3.23
N PHE A 331 -17.62 17.49 -4.56
CA PHE A 331 -18.86 17.85 -5.26
C PHE A 331 -19.94 16.79 -5.16
N ALA A 332 -19.57 15.53 -4.91
CA ALA A 332 -20.54 14.45 -4.83
C ALA A 332 -21.18 14.34 -3.43
N LEU A 333 -20.41 14.56 -2.35
CA LEU A 333 -20.89 14.37 -0.98
C LEU A 333 -20.89 15.65 -0.12
N ILE A 334 -19.96 16.58 -0.33
CA ILE A 334 -19.75 17.69 0.62
C ILE A 334 -20.56 18.93 0.24
N PHE A 335 -20.41 19.41 -1.00
CA PHE A 335 -20.90 20.74 -1.35
C PHE A 335 -21.48 20.82 -2.76
N ASN A 336 -22.68 21.39 -2.84
CA ASN A 336 -23.24 21.94 -4.07
C ASN A 336 -24.07 23.17 -3.69
N ALA A 337 -23.84 24.31 -4.34
CA ALA A 337 -24.46 25.59 -3.99
C ALA A 337 -26.00 25.49 -3.86
N GLU A 338 -26.64 24.67 -4.69
CA GLU A 338 -28.10 24.51 -4.72
C GLU A 338 -28.64 23.44 -3.77
N ALA A 339 -27.77 22.67 -3.08
CA ALA A 339 -28.21 21.53 -2.27
C ALA A 339 -29.15 21.91 -1.12
N ALA A 340 -29.03 23.12 -0.57
CA ALA A 340 -29.96 23.60 0.45
C ALA A 340 -31.40 23.79 -0.07
N ASN A 341 -31.57 23.95 -1.38
CA ASN A 341 -32.86 24.26 -2.02
C ASN A 341 -33.38 23.12 -2.91
N ASP A 342 -32.52 22.21 -3.37
CA ASP A 342 -32.90 21.09 -4.23
C ASP A 342 -32.81 19.74 -3.49
N PRO A 343 -33.94 19.09 -3.17
CA PRO A 343 -33.96 17.81 -2.47
C PRO A 343 -33.35 16.64 -3.25
N ALA A 344 -33.14 16.76 -4.57
CA ALA A 344 -32.47 15.74 -5.38
C ALA A 344 -30.95 15.72 -5.18
N LEU A 345 -30.38 16.76 -4.56
CA LEU A 345 -28.95 16.90 -4.31
C LEU A 345 -28.57 16.35 -2.93
N PRO A 346 -27.69 15.35 -2.85
CA PRO A 346 -27.36 14.66 -1.60
C PRO A 346 -26.28 15.36 -0.76
N GLN A 347 -25.70 16.48 -1.21
CA GLN A 347 -24.53 17.06 -0.55
C GLN A 347 -24.86 17.56 0.87
N LEU A 348 -23.87 17.49 1.77
CA LEU A 348 -24.00 17.93 3.16
C LEU A 348 -24.27 19.44 3.30
N TYR A 349 -23.78 20.25 2.37
CA TYR A 349 -23.86 21.70 2.39
C TYR A 349 -24.27 22.31 1.04
N GLY A 350 -25.04 23.39 1.10
CA GLY A 350 -25.25 24.32 -0.01
C GLY A 350 -24.86 25.76 0.34
N GLY A 351 -25.40 26.73 -0.39
CA GLY A 351 -25.04 28.14 -0.23
C GLY A 351 -23.69 28.45 -0.86
N SER A 352 -22.75 28.99 -0.07
CA SER A 352 -21.39 29.30 -0.53
C SER A 352 -20.34 28.64 0.38
N PRO A 353 -19.11 28.37 -0.09
CA PRO A 353 -18.08 27.82 0.79
C PRO A 353 -17.70 28.74 1.97
N ASP A 354 -17.87 30.06 1.82
CA ASP A 354 -17.59 31.03 2.88
C ASP A 354 -18.77 31.17 3.87
N ASP A 355 -19.99 30.79 3.45
CA ASP A 355 -21.21 30.76 4.26
C ASP A 355 -22.02 29.48 3.94
N PRO A 356 -21.54 28.32 4.40
CA PRO A 356 -22.12 27.02 4.04
C PRO A 356 -23.40 26.76 4.84
N ILE A 357 -24.48 26.43 4.13
CA ILE A 357 -25.78 26.12 4.72
C ILE A 357 -25.91 24.60 4.90
N PRO A 358 -26.07 24.08 6.12
CA PRO A 358 -26.29 22.65 6.35
C PRO A 358 -27.56 22.15 5.66
N VAL A 359 -27.46 21.01 4.97
CA VAL A 359 -28.59 20.36 4.29
C VAL A 359 -29.27 19.33 5.20
N TYR A 360 -28.54 18.74 6.13
CA TYR A 360 -29.02 17.73 7.08
C TYR A 360 -28.75 18.17 8.52
N ALA A 361 -29.56 17.69 9.47
CA ALA A 361 -29.33 17.94 10.89
C ALA A 361 -27.96 17.36 11.36
N GLU A 362 -27.51 16.30 10.68
CA GLU A 362 -26.27 15.58 10.94
C GLU A 362 -25.07 16.11 10.12
N SER A 363 -25.25 17.16 9.29
CA SER A 363 -24.19 17.63 8.37
C SER A 363 -22.86 17.98 9.06
N ASP A 364 -22.90 18.59 10.25
CA ASP A 364 -21.69 18.93 11.02
C ASP A 364 -21.02 17.68 11.61
N GLU A 365 -21.82 16.73 12.10
CA GLU A 365 -21.32 15.48 12.67
C GLU A 365 -20.62 14.64 11.61
N ILE A 366 -21.22 14.52 10.43
CA ILE A 366 -20.63 13.79 9.30
C ILE A 366 -19.39 14.53 8.79
N LEU A 367 -19.42 15.86 8.71
CA LEU A 367 -18.24 16.64 8.34
C LEU A 367 -17.09 16.40 9.32
N GLU A 368 -17.35 16.35 10.63
CA GLU A 368 -16.34 16.06 11.65
C GLU A 368 -15.85 14.61 11.63
N ALA A 369 -16.71 13.65 11.26
CA ALA A 369 -16.30 12.27 11.04
C ALA A 369 -15.36 12.12 9.83
N LEU A 370 -15.66 12.83 8.73
CA LEU A 370 -14.86 12.83 7.50
C LEU A 370 -13.58 13.66 7.65
N PHE A 371 -13.61 14.74 8.44
CA PHE A 371 -12.49 15.66 8.67
C PHE A 371 -12.34 15.95 10.17
N PRO A 372 -11.64 15.11 10.96
CA PRO A 372 -11.56 15.29 12.41
C PRO A 372 -10.82 16.58 12.81
N LYS A 373 -11.48 17.45 13.59
CA LYS A 373 -10.95 18.78 14.00
C LYS A 373 -9.58 18.76 14.70
N GLY A 374 -9.23 17.65 15.36
CA GLY A 374 -7.98 17.52 16.11
C GLY A 374 -6.76 17.11 15.27
N LYS A 375 -6.97 16.71 14.01
CA LYS A 375 -5.95 16.09 13.17
C LYS A 375 -5.33 17.08 12.20
N THR A 376 -4.07 16.84 11.85
CA THR A 376 -3.44 17.46 10.68
C THR A 376 -3.98 16.80 9.43
N ILE A 377 -4.40 17.59 8.44
CA ILE A 377 -5.03 17.08 7.22
C ILE A 377 -4.36 17.67 6.00
N PHE A 378 -3.87 16.80 5.11
CA PHE A 378 -3.40 17.18 3.78
C PHE A 378 -4.52 16.95 2.79
N LEU A 379 -5.01 18.04 2.21
CA LEU A 379 -6.07 18.04 1.21
C LEU A 379 -5.48 18.22 -0.19
N MET A 380 -6.00 17.45 -1.13
CA MET A 380 -5.60 17.53 -2.53
C MET A 380 -6.81 17.40 -3.46
N CYS A 381 -6.68 17.83 -4.71
CA CYS A 381 -7.70 17.57 -5.73
C CYS A 381 -7.06 17.48 -7.14
N GLN A 382 -7.72 17.95 -8.20
CA GLN A 382 -7.11 17.99 -9.54
C GLN A 382 -6.09 19.12 -9.70
N SER A 383 -6.39 20.33 -9.19
CA SER A 383 -5.61 21.56 -9.42
C SER A 383 -5.50 22.48 -8.19
N GLY A 384 -5.89 22.00 -7.00
CA GLY A 384 -5.93 22.78 -5.75
C GLY A 384 -7.16 23.69 -5.56
N GLY A 385 -7.97 23.95 -6.59
CA GLY A 385 -9.14 24.83 -6.49
C GLY A 385 -10.29 24.29 -5.63
N ARG A 386 -10.56 22.97 -5.68
CA ARG A 386 -11.60 22.34 -4.84
C ARG A 386 -11.18 22.36 -3.37
N VAL A 387 -9.90 22.15 -3.11
CA VAL A 387 -9.31 22.23 -1.77
C VAL A 387 -9.48 23.63 -1.19
N ASN A 388 -9.24 24.69 -1.97
CA ASN A 388 -9.49 26.06 -1.51
C ASN A 388 -10.96 26.24 -1.04
N ASN A 389 -11.94 25.73 -1.78
CA ASN A 389 -13.35 25.79 -1.36
C ASN A 389 -13.62 24.94 -0.11
N MET A 390 -13.04 23.74 -0.03
CA MET A 390 -13.17 22.90 1.17
C MET A 390 -12.59 23.59 2.41
N MET A 391 -11.42 24.21 2.30
CA MET A 391 -10.79 24.92 3.40
C MET A 391 -11.59 26.15 3.84
N LYS A 392 -12.24 26.87 2.92
CA LYS A 392 -13.19 27.93 3.26
C LYS A 392 -14.37 27.39 4.08
N LEU A 393 -14.94 26.27 3.64
CA LEU A 393 -16.04 25.60 4.35
C LEU A 393 -15.60 25.17 5.75
N LEU A 394 -14.47 24.47 5.87
CA LEU A 394 -13.92 24.05 7.15
C LEU A 394 -13.64 25.24 8.09
N ASN A 395 -13.08 26.32 7.56
CA ASN A 395 -12.85 27.56 8.31
C ASN A 395 -14.16 28.16 8.81
N ALA A 396 -15.18 28.25 7.96
CA ALA A 396 -16.51 28.75 8.33
C ALA A 396 -17.21 27.87 9.37
N ARG A 397 -16.92 26.56 9.40
CA ARG A 397 -17.42 25.61 10.41
C ARG A 397 -16.52 25.49 11.64
N GLY A 398 -15.42 26.26 11.72
CA GLY A 398 -14.58 26.38 12.93
C GLY A 398 -13.44 25.37 13.07
N TRP A 399 -12.91 24.84 11.98
CA TRP A 399 -11.69 24.03 12.01
C TRP A 399 -10.45 24.90 12.28
N ASP A 400 -9.47 24.31 12.94
CA ASP A 400 -8.15 24.94 13.14
C ASP A 400 -7.36 24.91 11.82
N MET A 401 -7.41 26.03 11.10
CA MET A 401 -6.75 26.15 9.79
C MET A 401 -5.22 26.14 9.87
N SER A 402 -4.61 26.18 11.05
CA SER A 402 -3.17 25.93 11.20
C SER A 402 -2.76 24.47 10.96
N LYS A 403 -3.75 23.56 10.88
CA LYS A 403 -3.54 22.12 10.71
C LYS A 403 -3.98 21.57 9.35
N ILE A 404 -4.55 22.41 8.49
CA ILE A 404 -5.15 21.98 7.22
C ILE A 404 -4.32 22.52 6.07
N TYR A 405 -3.82 21.63 5.22
CA TYR A 405 -2.87 21.96 4.15
C TYR A 405 -3.50 21.72 2.79
N ASN A 406 -3.41 22.71 1.88
CA ASN A 406 -3.66 22.51 0.47
C ASN A 406 -2.38 22.05 -0.22
N ILE A 407 -2.23 20.77 -0.53
CA ILE A 407 -1.00 20.28 -1.17
C ILE A 407 -1.03 20.41 -2.70
N GLY A 408 -2.05 21.06 -3.27
CA GLY A 408 -2.21 21.24 -4.71
C GLY A 408 -3.09 20.17 -5.35
N GLY A 409 -2.68 19.63 -6.49
CA GLY A 409 -3.50 18.64 -7.19
C GLY A 409 -2.77 17.75 -8.17
N MET A 410 -3.43 16.64 -8.55
CA MET A 410 -2.86 15.56 -9.35
C MET A 410 -2.20 16.01 -10.65
N ALA A 411 -2.65 17.12 -11.25
CA ALA A 411 -2.03 17.68 -12.45
C ALA A 411 -0.53 18.00 -12.26
N HIS A 412 -0.09 18.28 -11.03
CA HIS A 412 1.30 18.58 -10.69
C HIS A 412 2.15 17.33 -10.38
N TYR A 413 1.52 16.15 -10.32
CA TYR A 413 2.16 14.88 -9.95
C TYR A 413 2.22 13.88 -11.11
N ALA A 414 2.28 14.36 -12.35
CA ALA A 414 2.33 13.53 -13.55
C ALA A 414 3.75 13.10 -13.98
N GLY A 415 4.79 13.71 -13.39
CA GLY A 415 6.19 13.44 -13.70
C GLY A 415 6.65 12.03 -13.28
N ALA A 416 7.66 11.50 -13.97
CA ALA A 416 8.22 10.18 -13.71
C ALA A 416 8.79 10.05 -12.29
N GLU A 417 9.25 11.16 -11.72
CA GLU A 417 9.74 11.25 -10.35
C GLU A 417 8.67 10.91 -9.31
N TYR A 418 7.37 11.02 -9.62
CA TYR A 418 6.30 10.72 -8.68
C TYR A 418 5.78 9.28 -8.77
N ARG A 419 6.25 8.48 -9.73
CA ARG A 419 5.77 7.09 -9.96
C ARG A 419 5.77 6.24 -8.69
N SER A 420 6.81 6.34 -7.88
CA SER A 420 6.93 5.57 -6.63
C SER A 420 5.89 5.90 -5.55
N ILE A 421 5.21 7.05 -5.67
CA ILE A 421 4.21 7.50 -4.69
C ILE A 421 2.81 7.59 -5.27
N VAL A 422 2.62 7.29 -6.55
CA VAL A 422 1.30 7.26 -7.18
C VAL A 422 0.87 5.84 -7.49
N THR A 423 -0.43 5.64 -7.43
CA THR A 423 -1.12 4.51 -8.03
C THR A 423 -1.55 4.95 -9.42
N ASP A 424 -1.27 4.16 -10.45
CA ASP A 424 -1.67 4.43 -11.83
C ASP A 424 -2.32 3.19 -12.42
N THR A 425 -3.62 3.26 -12.63
CA THR A 425 -4.46 2.16 -13.12
C THR A 425 -5.37 2.70 -14.22
N PRO A 426 -4.79 3.09 -15.38
CA PRO A 426 -5.52 3.75 -16.44
C PRO A 426 -6.63 2.88 -17.05
N GLU A 427 -6.60 1.56 -16.81
CA GLU A 427 -7.57 0.58 -17.29
C GLU A 427 -8.88 0.56 -16.46
N ILE A 428 -8.96 1.26 -15.31
CA ILE A 428 -10.16 1.25 -14.48
C ILE A 428 -11.23 2.23 -14.99
N ALA A 429 -12.38 1.68 -15.38
CA ALA A 429 -13.61 2.42 -15.59
C ALA A 429 -14.56 2.21 -14.40
N VAL A 430 -14.72 3.25 -13.56
CA VAL A 430 -15.66 3.23 -12.42
C VAL A 430 -16.81 4.21 -12.65
N THR A 431 -18.03 3.74 -12.42
CA THR A 431 -19.21 4.61 -12.23
C THR A 431 -19.55 4.63 -10.75
N ALA A 432 -19.60 5.82 -10.15
CA ALA A 432 -19.96 6.00 -8.74
C ALA A 432 -21.26 6.81 -8.63
N THR A 433 -22.16 6.37 -7.73
CA THR A 433 -23.37 7.10 -7.34
C THR A 433 -23.31 7.32 -5.84
N TYR A 434 -23.69 8.52 -5.39
CA TYR A 434 -23.55 8.93 -4.00
C TYR A 434 -24.91 9.33 -3.44
N SER A 435 -25.21 8.84 -2.25
CA SER A 435 -26.41 9.17 -1.48
C SER A 435 -26.11 8.99 0.00
N PHE A 436 -26.87 9.70 0.84
CA PHE A 436 -26.92 9.42 2.26
C PHE A 436 -28.25 8.77 2.60
N ASP A 437 -28.19 7.64 3.31
CA ASP A 437 -29.36 6.95 3.82
C ASP A 437 -29.54 7.25 5.32
N GLY A 438 -30.78 7.53 5.73
CA GLY A 438 -31.12 7.70 7.15
C GLY A 438 -30.82 9.08 7.75
N LEU A 439 -30.41 10.07 6.97
CA LEU A 439 -30.19 11.44 7.46
C LEU A 439 -31.47 12.29 7.45
N THR A 440 -31.52 13.25 8.36
CA THR A 440 -32.67 14.14 8.52
C THR A 440 -32.45 15.42 7.71
N ARG A 441 -33.06 15.52 6.52
CA ARG A 441 -32.95 16.73 5.70
C ARG A 441 -33.65 17.91 6.36
N ILE A 442 -32.97 19.04 6.44
CA ILE A 442 -33.53 20.30 6.93
C ILE A 442 -34.45 20.84 5.84
N ALA A 443 -35.66 21.28 6.23
CA ALA A 443 -36.59 21.88 5.28
C ALA A 443 -35.97 23.16 4.69
N PRO A 444 -36.10 23.41 3.37
CA PRO A 444 -35.65 24.66 2.77
C PRO A 444 -36.27 25.84 3.51
N ALA A 445 -35.49 26.90 3.75
CA ALA A 445 -36.05 28.14 4.27
C ALA A 445 -37.11 28.64 3.26
N PRO A 446 -38.29 29.10 3.75
CA PRO A 446 -39.42 29.47 2.89
C PRO A 446 -39.15 30.68 1.99
#